data_AF-A0A132GUH3-F1
#
_entry.id   AF-A0A132GUH3-F1
#
_cell.length_a   1.000
_cell.length_b   1.000
_cell.length_c   1.000
_cell.angle_alpha   90.00
_cell.angle_beta   90.00
_cell.angle_gamma   90.00
#
_symmetry.space_group_name_H-M   'P 1'
#
loop_
_entity.id
_entity.type
_entity.pdbx_description
1 polymer ?
#
loop_
_entity_poly.entity_id
_entity_poly.type
_entity_poly.pdbx_seq_one_letter_code
_entity_poly.pdbx_strand_id
1 'polypeptide(L)'
;MKQIVLSIIIIFTVLITACSDKTYMQSFADIKYSNEDKDIQNLRIDGFYLLTKSDWSSVSMKHICVFYKDGTCVSSFLKTPFDLKSVNQKERIGNFNNLLFKWGKDSCKWENNHGLYQVRHDTLCVTRYDRYYWYYNIIKYKFIVIDSNKLLLFSIETPSLNPKNAHIFYCNDEYVFIPADSLPVPDNHQLKKKKWFWKNEAEWKEYIREYKKKKR
;
A
#
# COMPACT_ATOMS: atom_id res chain seq x y z
N MET A 1 23.78 19.42 -37.61
CA MET A 1 23.52 17.97 -37.81
C MET A 1 23.87 17.11 -36.58
N LYS A 2 25.11 17.15 -36.06
CA LYS A 2 25.53 16.30 -34.91
C LYS A 2 24.71 16.49 -33.61
N GLN A 3 24.29 17.72 -33.29
CA GLN A 3 23.43 18.00 -32.12
C GLN A 3 22.01 17.42 -32.25
N ILE A 4 21.44 17.38 -33.45
CA ILE A 4 20.09 16.85 -33.69
C ILE A 4 20.10 15.32 -33.50
N VAL A 5 21.13 14.65 -34.00
CA VAL A 5 21.31 13.19 -33.83
C VAL A 5 21.49 12.82 -32.36
N LEU A 6 22.29 13.58 -31.60
CA LEU A 6 22.49 13.34 -30.17
C LEU A 6 21.20 13.52 -29.36
N SER A 7 20.42 14.58 -29.65
CA SER A 7 19.12 14.82 -29.00
C SER A 7 18.10 13.72 -29.30
N ILE A 8 18.06 13.21 -30.54
CA ILE A 8 17.16 12.10 -30.92
C ILE A 8 17.55 10.80 -30.17
N ILE A 9 18.85 10.51 -30.03
CA ILE A 9 19.32 9.32 -29.29
C ILE A 9 18.97 9.41 -27.80
N ILE A 10 19.11 10.59 -27.18
CA ILE A 10 18.75 10.81 -25.77
C ILE A 10 17.23 10.67 -25.58
N ILE A 11 16.42 11.23 -26.48
CA ILE A 11 14.96 11.10 -26.43
C ILE A 11 14.55 9.63 -26.59
N PHE A 12 15.16 8.90 -27.53
CA PHE A 12 14.87 7.47 -27.72
C PHE A 12 15.27 6.62 -26.52
N THR A 13 16.43 6.86 -25.91
CA THR A 13 16.86 6.12 -24.71
C THR A 13 15.96 6.39 -23.51
N VAL A 14 15.50 7.63 -23.32
CA VAL A 14 14.53 7.98 -22.25
C VAL A 14 13.15 7.35 -22.52
N LEU A 15 12.71 7.28 -23.78
CA LEU A 15 11.43 6.66 -24.16
C LEU A 15 11.45 5.13 -23.98
N ILE A 16 12.58 4.49 -24.28
CA ILE A 16 12.74 3.03 -24.14
C ILE A 16 12.75 2.64 -22.65
N THR A 17 13.47 3.38 -21.79
CA THR A 17 13.50 3.12 -20.35
C THR A 17 12.13 3.35 -19.69
N ALA A 18 11.38 4.37 -20.11
CA ALA A 18 10.03 4.59 -19.61
C ALA A 18 9.02 3.48 -20.01
N CYS A 19 9.22 2.82 -21.17
CA CYS A 19 8.36 1.70 -21.60
C CYS A 19 8.69 0.39 -20.88
N SER A 20 9.97 0.11 -20.61
CA SER A 20 10.37 -1.09 -19.84
C SER A 20 9.82 -1.05 -18.42
N ASP A 21 9.88 0.12 -17.76
CA ASP A 21 9.39 0.30 -16.40
C ASP A 21 7.88 0.04 -16.29
N LYS A 22 7.10 0.54 -17.25
CA LYS A 22 5.64 0.33 -17.27
C LYS A 22 5.28 -1.15 -17.44
N THR A 23 6.01 -1.86 -18.27
CA THR A 23 5.78 -3.30 -18.55
C THR A 23 6.16 -4.14 -17.34
N TYR A 24 7.23 -3.77 -16.64
CA TYR A 24 7.67 -4.37 -15.38
C TYR A 24 6.64 -4.22 -14.26
N MET A 25 6.10 -3.02 -14.06
CA MET A 25 5.06 -2.79 -13.03
C MET A 25 3.79 -3.60 -13.29
N GLN A 26 3.45 -3.78 -14.57
CA GLN A 26 2.28 -4.55 -14.97
C GLN A 26 2.44 -6.04 -14.71
N SER A 27 3.64 -6.60 -14.91
CA SER A 27 3.90 -8.02 -14.70
C SER A 27 4.05 -8.39 -13.22
N PHE A 28 4.54 -7.47 -12.38
CA PHE A 28 4.75 -7.74 -10.95
C PHE A 28 3.49 -7.52 -10.08
N ALA A 29 2.57 -6.66 -10.52
CA ALA A 29 1.29 -6.42 -9.84
C ALA A 29 0.27 -7.54 -10.12
N ASP A 30 0.12 -8.45 -9.16
CA ASP A 30 -0.78 -9.60 -9.17
C ASP A 30 -2.20 -9.28 -8.69
N ILE A 31 -2.37 -8.24 -7.87
CA ILE A 31 -3.68 -7.74 -7.43
C ILE A 31 -4.08 -6.55 -8.28
N LYS A 32 -5.32 -6.55 -8.77
CA LYS A 32 -5.93 -5.45 -9.52
C LYS A 32 -7.17 -4.94 -8.81
N TYR A 33 -7.34 -3.61 -8.82
CA TYR A 33 -8.48 -2.95 -8.20
C TYR A 33 -9.77 -3.18 -9.00
N SER A 34 -10.88 -3.33 -8.29
CA SER A 34 -12.24 -3.43 -8.81
C SER A 34 -13.17 -2.67 -7.87
N ASN A 35 -14.33 -2.20 -8.34
CA ASN A 35 -15.31 -1.56 -7.44
C ASN A 35 -16.12 -2.58 -6.62
N GLU A 36 -15.94 -3.87 -6.86
CA GLU A 36 -16.53 -4.94 -6.07
C GLU A 36 -15.98 -4.92 -4.64
N ASP A 37 -16.88 -4.81 -3.67
CA ASP A 37 -16.56 -5.06 -2.26
C ASP A 37 -15.93 -6.44 -2.14
N LYS A 38 -14.84 -6.52 -1.38
CA LYS A 38 -14.18 -7.79 -1.11
C LYS A 38 -14.97 -8.51 -0.01
N ASP A 39 -15.28 -9.79 -0.22
CA ASP A 39 -15.73 -10.66 0.87
C ASP A 39 -14.53 -10.91 1.79
N ILE A 40 -14.46 -10.14 2.87
CA ILE A 40 -13.34 -10.09 3.80
C ILE A 40 -13.76 -10.89 5.04
N GLN A 41 -13.90 -12.20 4.89
CA GLN A 41 -14.14 -13.08 6.03
C GLN A 41 -12.86 -13.13 6.88
N ASN A 42 -13.02 -13.08 8.20
CA ASN A 42 -11.94 -13.25 9.19
C ASN A 42 -10.89 -12.13 9.32
N LEU A 43 -11.07 -10.98 8.66
CA LEU A 43 -10.18 -9.82 8.84
C LEU A 43 -11.00 -8.59 9.27
N ARG A 44 -10.64 -8.01 10.41
CA ARG A 44 -11.24 -6.76 10.88
C ARG A 44 -10.71 -5.56 10.11
N ILE A 45 -11.60 -4.66 9.71
CA ILE A 45 -11.29 -3.44 8.93
C ILE A 45 -11.83 -2.17 9.59
N ASP A 46 -12.41 -2.28 10.79
CA ASP A 46 -12.98 -1.18 11.60
C ASP A 46 -11.93 -0.53 12.52
N GLY A 47 -10.67 -0.52 12.08
CA GLY A 47 -9.51 -0.12 12.88
C GLY A 47 -8.20 -0.30 12.11
N PHE A 48 -7.10 -0.48 12.84
CA PHE A 48 -5.77 -0.63 12.26
C PHE A 48 -5.00 -1.75 12.96
N TYR A 49 -4.04 -2.33 12.24
CA TYR A 49 -3.13 -3.34 12.76
C TYR A 49 -1.80 -2.68 13.09
N LEU A 50 -1.36 -2.79 14.35
CA LEU A 50 -0.12 -2.22 14.86
C LEU A 50 0.94 -3.31 14.97
N LEU A 51 2.13 -3.04 14.44
CA LEU A 51 3.31 -3.88 14.64
C LEU A 51 3.70 -3.90 16.12
N THR A 52 3.71 -5.08 16.73
CA THR A 52 4.01 -5.28 18.17
C THR A 52 5.30 -6.05 18.42
N LYS A 53 5.69 -6.90 17.48
CA LYS A 53 6.94 -7.66 17.53
C LYS A 53 7.50 -7.77 16.13
N SER A 54 8.82 -7.68 16.01
CA SER A 54 9.50 -7.87 14.74
C SER A 54 10.87 -8.50 14.94
N ASP A 55 11.25 -9.35 13.98
CA ASP A 55 12.57 -10.00 13.95
C ASP A 55 13.68 -9.02 13.53
N TRP A 56 13.32 -7.87 12.98
CA TRP A 56 14.27 -6.84 12.55
C TRP A 56 14.64 -5.96 13.75
N SER A 57 15.93 -5.82 14.06
CA SER A 57 16.47 -5.17 15.26
C SER A 57 16.18 -3.66 15.42
N SER A 58 15.30 -3.07 14.61
CA SER A 58 14.95 -1.65 14.60
C SER A 58 13.45 -1.40 14.78
N VAL A 59 12.78 -2.14 15.68
CA VAL A 59 11.33 -2.02 15.97
C VAL A 59 10.95 -0.75 16.75
N SER A 60 11.68 0.36 16.56
CA SER A 60 11.29 1.66 17.11
C SER A 60 10.18 2.33 16.29
N MET A 61 9.88 1.82 15.09
CA MET A 61 8.87 2.39 14.22
C MET A 61 7.51 1.74 14.48
N LYS A 62 6.58 2.54 15.01
CA LYS A 62 5.18 2.17 15.32
C LYS A 62 4.36 2.03 14.04
N HIS A 63 4.80 1.09 13.21
CA HIS A 63 4.25 0.85 11.90
C HIS A 63 2.84 0.27 12.02
N ILE A 64 1.94 0.76 11.19
CA ILE A 64 0.55 0.35 11.15
C ILE A 64 0.13 -0.03 9.74
N CYS A 65 -0.87 -0.91 9.65
CA CYS A 65 -1.60 -1.23 8.43
C CYS A 65 -3.08 -0.94 8.63
N VAL A 66 -3.71 -0.31 7.64
CA VAL A 66 -5.15 -0.06 7.58
C VAL A 66 -5.69 -0.71 6.31
N PHE A 67 -6.78 -1.45 6.45
CA PHE A 67 -7.43 -2.18 5.34
C PHE A 67 -8.84 -1.62 5.14
N TYR A 68 -9.25 -1.41 3.89
CA TYR A 68 -10.54 -0.82 3.54
C TYR A 68 -11.43 -1.81 2.80
N LYS A 69 -12.75 -1.59 2.85
CA LYS A 69 -13.76 -2.48 2.24
C LYS A 69 -13.59 -2.63 0.72
N ASP A 70 -13.11 -1.58 0.05
CA ASP A 70 -12.85 -1.54 -1.40
C ASP A 70 -11.59 -2.32 -1.84
N GLY A 71 -10.99 -3.09 -0.92
CA GLY A 71 -9.78 -3.87 -1.19
C GLY A 71 -8.50 -3.03 -1.23
N THR A 72 -8.55 -1.74 -0.91
CA THR A 72 -7.34 -0.91 -0.76
C THR A 72 -6.78 -1.00 0.66
N CYS A 73 -5.48 -0.75 0.80
CA CYS A 73 -4.83 -0.69 2.09
C CYS A 73 -3.80 0.43 2.13
N VAL A 74 -3.46 0.86 3.34
CA VAL A 74 -2.46 1.88 3.59
C VAL A 74 -1.57 1.46 4.74
N SER A 75 -0.29 1.79 4.65
CA SER A 75 0.61 1.73 5.80
C SER A 75 1.16 3.09 6.18
N SER A 76 1.40 3.26 7.47
CA SER A 76 1.89 4.50 8.07
C SER A 76 2.60 4.20 9.39
N PHE A 77 2.93 5.25 10.14
CA PHE A 77 3.53 5.18 11.46
C PHE A 77 2.72 6.03 12.44
N LEU A 78 2.66 5.60 13.71
CA LEU A 78 2.13 6.43 14.78
C LEU A 78 3.18 7.43 15.27
N LYS A 79 2.73 8.58 15.78
CA LYS A 79 3.57 9.56 16.46
C LYS A 79 4.24 8.96 17.70
N THR A 80 5.41 9.48 18.03
CA THR A 80 6.08 9.20 19.30
C THR A 80 5.96 10.41 20.24
N PRO A 81 5.70 10.20 21.54
CA PRO A 81 5.39 8.94 22.20
C PRO A 81 3.93 8.48 21.93
N PHE A 82 3.73 7.18 21.99
CA PHE A 82 2.44 6.48 21.87
C PHE A 82 2.64 5.24 22.73
N ASP A 83 1.94 5.19 23.86
CA ASP A 83 2.12 4.12 24.81
C ASP A 83 1.21 2.96 24.43
N LEU A 84 1.81 1.85 24.01
CA LEU A 84 1.09 0.61 23.73
C LEU A 84 0.40 0.05 24.98
N LYS A 85 0.95 0.31 26.18
CA LYS A 85 0.39 -0.21 27.44
C LYS A 85 -0.91 0.48 27.83
N SER A 86 -1.14 1.71 27.37
CA SER A 86 -2.38 2.44 27.64
C SER A 86 -3.50 2.09 26.65
N VAL A 87 -3.19 1.38 25.56
CA VAL A 87 -4.19 0.94 24.58
C VAL A 87 -4.80 -0.38 25.05
N ASN A 88 -5.96 -0.28 25.68
CA ASN A 88 -6.83 -1.44 25.86
C ASN A 88 -7.32 -1.87 24.47
N GLN A 89 -6.92 -3.05 24.00
CA GLN A 89 -7.30 -3.59 22.67
C GLN A 89 -8.82 -3.75 22.47
N LYS A 90 -9.61 -3.63 23.55
CA LYS A 90 -11.08 -3.67 23.52
C LYS A 90 -11.72 -2.28 23.35
N GLU A 91 -11.01 -1.21 23.67
CA GLU A 91 -11.53 0.16 23.57
C GLU A 91 -11.23 0.73 22.18
N ARG A 92 -12.26 1.33 21.56
CA ARG A 92 -12.09 2.00 20.28
C ARG A 92 -11.28 3.27 20.49
N ILE A 93 -10.26 3.44 19.65
CA ILE A 93 -9.48 4.67 19.62
C ILE A 93 -10.30 5.78 18.96
N GLY A 94 -10.62 6.78 19.76
CA GLY A 94 -11.17 8.05 19.27
C GLY A 94 -10.08 8.88 18.57
N ASN A 95 -10.50 9.59 17.51
CA ASN A 95 -9.65 10.55 16.78
C ASN A 95 -8.29 9.98 16.30
N PHE A 96 -8.32 8.80 15.69
CA PHE A 96 -7.15 8.09 15.16
C PHE A 96 -6.22 8.97 14.30
N ASN A 97 -6.77 9.90 13.53
CA ASN A 97 -6.00 10.83 12.69
C ASN A 97 -4.97 11.68 13.48
N ASN A 98 -5.22 11.94 14.77
CA ASN A 98 -4.30 12.69 15.61
C ASN A 98 -3.06 11.89 16.02
N LEU A 99 -3.16 10.56 16.00
CA LEU A 99 -2.08 9.64 16.36
C LEU A 99 -1.11 9.40 15.21
N LEU A 100 -1.51 9.72 13.98
CA LEU A 100 -0.74 9.41 12.78
C LEU A 100 0.43 10.38 12.59
N PHE A 101 1.60 9.83 12.29
CA PHE A 101 2.75 10.61 11.84
C PHE A 101 2.42 11.29 10.51
N LYS A 102 2.78 12.56 10.37
CA LYS A 102 2.54 13.36 9.15
C LYS A 102 3.88 13.82 8.59
N TRP A 103 4.10 13.55 7.29
CA TRP A 103 5.38 13.79 6.62
C TRP A 103 5.59 15.25 6.23
N GLY A 104 6.21 16.03 7.12
CA GLY A 104 6.50 17.44 6.89
C GLY A 104 5.49 18.38 7.58
N LYS A 105 5.96 19.59 7.90
CA LYS A 105 5.34 20.54 8.84
C LYS A 105 3.89 20.92 8.48
N ASP A 106 3.58 20.97 7.18
CA ASP A 106 2.26 21.36 6.64
C ASP A 106 1.54 20.23 5.88
N SER A 107 2.04 19.00 6.01
CA SER A 107 1.46 17.87 5.29
C SER A 107 0.19 17.37 5.99
N CYS A 108 -0.90 17.26 5.25
CA CYS A 108 -2.05 16.44 5.63
C CYS A 108 -1.82 14.95 5.33
N LYS A 109 -0.67 14.59 4.76
CA LYS A 109 -0.36 13.24 4.29
C LYS A 109 0.20 12.40 5.42
N TRP A 110 -0.67 11.58 5.99
CA TRP A 110 -0.33 10.57 6.97
C TRP A 110 0.12 9.26 6.33
N GLU A 111 -0.27 9.03 5.09
CA GLU A 111 -0.06 7.79 4.36
C GLU A 111 1.37 7.73 3.85
N ASN A 112 2.06 6.62 4.12
CA ASN A 112 3.38 6.39 3.53
C ASN A 112 3.22 5.61 2.23
N ASN A 113 2.57 4.45 2.32
CA ASN A 113 2.48 3.51 1.20
C ASN A 113 1.02 3.10 0.99
N HIS A 114 0.62 3.09 -0.28
CA HIS A 114 -0.71 2.67 -0.70
C HIS A 114 -0.63 1.29 -1.34
N GLY A 115 -1.70 0.51 -1.21
CA GLY A 115 -1.71 -0.85 -1.73
C GLY A 115 -3.09 -1.39 -2.01
N LEU A 116 -3.09 -2.61 -2.53
CA LEU A 116 -4.24 -3.47 -2.64
C LEU A 116 -4.03 -4.70 -1.79
N TYR A 117 -5.12 -5.28 -1.30
CA TYR A 117 -5.07 -6.56 -0.62
C TYR A 117 -6.20 -7.48 -1.07
N GLN A 118 -5.98 -8.76 -0.81
CA GLN A 118 -6.97 -9.82 -0.96
C GLN A 118 -6.68 -10.90 0.09
N VAL A 119 -7.73 -11.54 0.58
CA VAL A 119 -7.60 -12.73 1.42
C VAL A 119 -7.75 -13.95 0.51
N ARG A 120 -6.82 -14.90 0.60
CA ARG A 120 -6.85 -16.20 -0.10
C ARG A 120 -6.71 -17.29 0.95
N HIS A 121 -7.81 -17.99 1.25
CA HIS A 121 -7.89 -18.93 2.37
C HIS A 121 -7.58 -18.24 3.71
N ASP A 122 -6.49 -18.62 4.37
CA ASP A 122 -5.98 -18.07 5.63
C ASP A 122 -4.89 -17.00 5.42
N THR A 123 -4.54 -16.71 4.16
CA THR A 123 -3.44 -15.83 3.83
C THR A 123 -3.95 -14.48 3.32
N LEU A 124 -3.58 -13.41 4.01
CA LEU A 124 -3.75 -12.04 3.55
C LEU A 124 -2.56 -11.66 2.66
N CYS A 125 -2.83 -11.45 1.38
CA CYS A 125 -1.86 -11.00 0.39
C CYS A 125 -2.01 -9.50 0.17
N VAL A 126 -0.93 -8.75 0.31
CA VAL A 126 -0.91 -7.29 0.14
C VAL A 126 0.13 -6.90 -0.90
N THR A 127 -0.25 -6.06 -1.84
CA THR A 127 0.65 -5.47 -2.85
C THR A 127 0.73 -3.97 -2.59
N ARG A 128 1.90 -3.49 -2.13
CA ARG A 128 2.17 -2.07 -1.88
C ARG A 128 2.86 -1.43 -3.07
N TYR A 129 2.51 -0.19 -3.34
CA TYR A 129 3.06 0.65 -4.39
C TYR A 129 3.76 1.84 -3.74
N ASP A 130 5.09 1.78 -3.67
CA ASP A 130 5.93 2.80 -3.09
C ASP A 130 6.42 3.75 -4.17
N ARG A 131 6.07 5.03 -4.11
CA ARG A 131 6.43 5.96 -5.18
C ARG A 131 7.84 6.50 -4.98
N TYR A 132 8.77 6.10 -5.85
CA TYR A 132 10.11 6.67 -5.94
C TYR A 132 10.21 7.59 -7.17
N TYR A 133 10.22 8.91 -6.93
CA TYR A 133 10.28 9.95 -7.97
C TYR A 133 9.28 9.71 -9.12
N TRP A 134 9.73 9.08 -10.21
CA TRP A 134 8.99 8.81 -11.44
C TRP A 134 8.47 7.37 -11.60
N TYR A 135 8.85 6.42 -10.75
CA TYR A 135 8.38 5.02 -10.80
C TYR A 135 7.77 4.55 -9.46
N TYR A 136 7.10 3.39 -9.47
CA TYR A 136 6.54 2.75 -8.27
C TYR A 136 7.33 1.50 -7.93
N ASN A 137 7.96 1.39 -6.77
CA ASN A 137 8.42 0.10 -6.28
C ASN A 137 7.19 -0.74 -5.87
N ILE A 138 7.14 -2.01 -6.27
CA ILE A 138 6.03 -2.90 -5.91
C ILE A 138 6.55 -3.94 -4.94
N ILE A 139 6.03 -3.93 -3.71
CA ILE A 139 6.43 -4.87 -2.66
C ILE A 139 5.22 -5.70 -2.28
N LYS A 140 5.37 -7.02 -2.25
CA LYS A 140 4.31 -7.92 -1.80
C LYS A 140 4.58 -8.39 -0.39
N TYR A 141 3.53 -8.45 0.41
CA TYR A 141 3.55 -8.94 1.78
C TYR A 141 2.53 -10.07 1.88
N LYS A 142 2.90 -11.14 2.58
CA LYS A 142 1.98 -12.23 2.92
C LYS A 142 1.89 -12.38 4.41
N PHE A 143 0.66 -12.32 4.92
CA PHE A 143 0.35 -12.50 6.32
C PHE A 143 -0.49 -13.75 6.50
N ILE A 144 -0.23 -14.51 7.56
CA ILE A 144 -1.18 -15.50 8.06
C ILE A 144 -2.18 -14.76 8.95
N VAL A 145 -3.47 -14.99 8.73
CA VAL A 145 -4.55 -14.52 9.61
C VAL A 145 -4.68 -15.54 10.75
N ILE A 146 -4.08 -15.24 11.89
CA ILE A 146 -4.11 -16.14 13.06
C ILE A 146 -5.52 -16.15 13.65
N ASP A 147 -6.08 -14.95 13.85
CA ASP A 147 -7.44 -14.70 14.28
C ASP A 147 -7.89 -13.31 13.80
N SER A 148 -9.13 -12.92 14.08
CA SER A 148 -9.69 -11.64 13.64
C SER A 148 -8.93 -10.40 14.13
N ASN A 149 -8.09 -10.54 15.15
CA ASN A 149 -7.32 -9.47 15.77
C ASN A 149 -5.80 -9.62 15.59
N LYS A 150 -5.30 -10.69 14.94
CA LYS A 150 -3.86 -10.96 14.85
C LYS A 150 -3.44 -11.40 13.46
N LEU A 151 -2.38 -10.75 12.97
CA LEU A 151 -1.71 -11.11 11.72
C LEU A 151 -0.24 -11.42 12.00
N LEU A 152 0.28 -12.42 11.30
CA LEU A 152 1.71 -12.74 11.27
C LEU A 152 2.23 -12.50 9.86
N LEU A 153 3.07 -11.48 9.69
CA LEU A 153 3.81 -11.29 8.45
C LEU A 153 4.92 -12.33 8.40
N PHE A 154 4.87 -13.19 7.39
CA PHE A 154 5.83 -14.29 7.23
C PHE A 154 6.69 -14.17 5.98
N SER A 155 6.28 -13.34 5.01
CA SER A 155 7.01 -13.19 3.74
C SER A 155 6.86 -11.79 3.16
N ILE A 156 7.99 -11.23 2.74
CA ILE A 156 8.08 -9.98 1.99
C ILE A 156 8.81 -10.30 0.67
N GLU A 157 8.17 -10.00 -0.44
CA GLU A 157 8.72 -10.19 -1.78
C GLU A 157 8.97 -8.81 -2.41
N THR A 158 10.23 -8.51 -2.70
CA THR A 158 10.63 -7.26 -3.36
C THR A 158 11.06 -7.55 -4.80
N PRO A 159 10.90 -6.57 -5.70
CA PRO A 159 11.36 -6.71 -7.07
C PRO A 159 12.90 -6.83 -7.09
N SER A 160 13.46 -7.64 -7.98
CA SER A 160 14.89 -7.54 -8.34
C SER A 160 15.06 -6.95 -9.74
N LEU A 161 16.30 -6.56 -10.06
CA LEU A 161 16.71 -6.08 -11.38
C LEU A 161 16.35 -7.06 -12.50
N ASN A 162 16.24 -8.36 -12.20
CA ASN A 162 15.69 -9.35 -13.13
C ASN A 162 14.24 -9.69 -12.72
N PRO A 163 13.22 -9.40 -13.57
CA PRO A 163 11.81 -9.68 -13.25
C PRO A 163 11.49 -11.16 -13.01
N LYS A 164 12.36 -12.08 -13.44
CA LYS A 164 12.20 -13.52 -13.17
C LYS A 164 12.65 -13.92 -11.77
N ASN A 165 13.38 -13.06 -11.08
CA ASN A 165 13.96 -13.32 -9.78
C ASN A 165 13.44 -12.25 -8.80
N ALA A 166 12.48 -12.58 -7.95
CA ALA A 166 12.12 -11.72 -6.84
C ALA A 166 13.01 -12.05 -5.63
N HIS A 167 13.34 -11.07 -4.79
CA HIS A 167 13.95 -11.35 -3.50
C HIS A 167 12.85 -11.60 -2.48
N ILE A 168 12.92 -12.75 -1.81
CA ILE A 168 11.98 -13.15 -0.76
C ILE A 168 12.70 -13.11 0.58
N PHE A 169 12.17 -12.32 1.49
CA PHE A 169 12.58 -12.26 2.88
C PHE A 169 11.52 -12.93 3.74
N TYR A 170 11.96 -13.75 4.69
CA TYR A 170 11.09 -14.35 5.69
C TYR A 170 11.29 -13.63 7.03
N CYS A 171 10.21 -13.41 7.75
CA CYS A 171 10.21 -12.79 9.08
C CYS A 171 9.06 -13.36 9.92
N ASN A 172 8.99 -12.98 11.19
CA ASN A 172 7.88 -13.31 12.08
C ASN A 172 7.34 -12.04 12.74
N ASP A 173 6.95 -11.07 11.92
CA ASP A 173 6.46 -9.79 12.46
C ASP A 173 4.98 -9.91 12.85
N GLU A 174 4.68 -9.65 14.13
CA GLU A 174 3.33 -9.80 14.69
C GLU A 174 2.61 -8.46 14.74
N TYR A 175 1.41 -8.44 14.15
CA TYR A 175 0.52 -7.29 14.15
C TYR A 175 -0.74 -7.58 14.94
N VAL A 176 -1.12 -6.63 15.79
CA VAL A 176 -2.32 -6.70 16.61
C VAL A 176 -3.32 -5.64 16.18
N PHE A 177 -4.57 -6.03 16.05
CA PHE A 177 -5.68 -5.16 15.71
C PHE A 177 -6.05 -4.25 16.87
N ILE A 178 -6.27 -2.97 16.55
CA ILE A 178 -6.77 -1.96 17.46
C ILE A 178 -8.00 -1.31 16.80
N PRO A 179 -9.19 -1.39 17.41
CA PRO A 179 -10.38 -0.78 16.85
C PRO A 179 -10.28 0.76 16.89
N ALA A 180 -10.89 1.41 15.91
CA ALA A 180 -10.99 2.88 15.87
C ALA A 180 -12.44 3.31 15.61
N ASP A 181 -12.81 4.51 16.06
CA ASP A 181 -14.14 5.07 15.79
C ASP A 181 -14.28 5.50 14.33
N SER A 182 -13.21 6.05 13.77
CA SER A 182 -13.15 6.45 12.38
C SER A 182 -11.74 6.26 11.82
N LEU A 183 -11.69 5.85 10.57
CA LEU A 183 -10.47 5.79 9.78
C LEU A 183 -10.43 6.98 8.83
N PRO A 184 -9.28 7.64 8.65
CA PRO A 184 -9.12 8.65 7.61
C PRO A 184 -9.39 8.03 6.24
N VAL A 185 -9.99 8.81 5.34
CA VAL A 185 -10.18 8.39 3.96
C VAL A 185 -8.82 8.38 3.26
N PRO A 186 -8.44 7.28 2.59
CA PRO A 186 -7.14 7.20 1.98
C PRO A 186 -7.06 8.01 0.68
N ASP A 187 -5.96 8.75 0.44
CA ASP A 187 -5.70 9.48 -0.81
C ASP A 187 -5.12 8.53 -1.88
N ASN A 188 -5.88 7.48 -2.21
CA ASN A 188 -5.53 6.54 -3.29
C ASN A 188 -5.71 7.14 -4.70
N HIS A 189 -5.98 8.45 -4.82
CA HIS A 189 -6.40 9.08 -6.07
C HIS A 189 -5.35 9.00 -7.17
N GLN A 190 -4.06 8.93 -6.83
CA GLN A 190 -2.99 8.87 -7.84
C GLN A 190 -2.86 7.49 -8.49
N LEU A 191 -3.04 6.40 -7.72
CA LEU A 191 -3.04 5.03 -8.24
C LEU A 191 -4.31 4.76 -9.05
N LYS A 192 -5.49 5.16 -8.54
CA LYS A 192 -6.77 5.00 -9.25
C LYS A 192 -6.81 5.74 -10.61
N LYS A 193 -5.91 6.69 -10.89
CA LYS A 193 -5.78 7.28 -12.24
C LYS A 193 -5.08 6.38 -13.25
N LYS A 194 -4.29 5.40 -12.81
CA LYS A 194 -3.47 4.57 -13.69
C LYS A 194 -4.28 3.39 -14.21
N LYS A 195 -4.49 3.30 -15.53
CA LYS A 195 -5.24 2.19 -16.17
C LYS A 195 -4.78 0.81 -15.70
N TRP A 196 -3.47 0.60 -15.56
CA TRP A 196 -2.87 -0.69 -15.19
C TRP A 196 -3.20 -1.16 -13.76
N PHE A 197 -3.70 -0.28 -12.90
CA PHE A 197 -4.10 -0.58 -11.53
C PHE A 197 -5.45 -1.29 -11.48
N TRP A 198 -6.30 -1.09 -12.49
CA TRP A 198 -7.66 -1.60 -12.53
C TRP A 198 -7.73 -2.98 -13.19
N LYS A 199 -8.65 -3.80 -12.70
CA LYS A 199 -9.01 -5.10 -13.29
C LYS A 199 -9.83 -4.88 -14.56
N ASN A 200 -10.75 -3.91 -14.54
CA ASN A 200 -11.68 -3.61 -15.62
C ASN A 200 -11.42 -2.19 -16.19
N GLU A 201 -11.26 -2.11 -17.52
CA GLU A 201 -11.02 -0.83 -18.20
C GLU A 201 -12.24 0.10 -18.19
N ALA A 202 -13.46 -0.43 -18.27
CA ALA A 202 -14.69 0.36 -18.25
C ALA A 202 -14.87 1.05 -16.89
N GLU A 203 -14.62 0.34 -15.79
CA GLU A 203 -14.62 0.93 -14.44
C GLU A 203 -13.59 2.06 -14.30
N TRP A 204 -12.39 1.87 -14.84
CA TRP A 204 -11.36 2.90 -14.86
C TRP A 204 -11.80 4.14 -15.66
N LYS A 205 -12.37 3.95 -16.86
CA LYS A 205 -12.87 5.04 -17.69
C LYS A 205 -13.94 5.84 -16.96
N GLU A 206 -14.86 5.15 -16.28
CA GLU A 206 -15.90 5.78 -15.47
C GLU A 206 -15.30 6.61 -14.33
N TYR A 207 -14.37 6.04 -13.56
CA TYR A 207 -13.66 6.76 -12.51
C TYR A 207 -12.97 8.02 -13.02
N ILE A 208 -12.26 7.95 -14.16
CA ILE A 208 -11.60 9.11 -14.75
C ILE A 208 -12.61 10.18 -15.18
N ARG A 209 -13.77 9.78 -15.70
CA ARG A 209 -14.85 10.70 -16.09
C ARG A 209 -15.36 11.48 -14.87
N GLU A 210 -15.69 10.78 -13.80
CA GLU A 210 -16.18 11.39 -12.55
C GLU A 210 -15.11 12.25 -11.87
N TYR A 211 -13.86 11.80 -11.87
CA TYR A 211 -12.73 12.58 -11.35
C TYR A 211 -12.54 13.91 -12.10
N LYS A 212 -12.70 13.91 -13.43
CA LYS A 212 -12.61 15.13 -14.24
C LYS A 212 -13.79 16.08 -14.00
N LYS A 213 -15.00 15.57 -13.76
CA LYS A 213 -16.18 16.38 -13.41
C LYS A 213 -15.98 17.11 -12.09
N LYS A 214 -15.51 16.42 -11.05
CA LYS A 214 -15.27 17.00 -9.71
C LYS A 214 -14.15 18.05 -9.65
N LYS A 215 -13.33 18.15 -10.70
CA LYS A 215 -12.23 19.12 -10.83
C LYS A 215 -12.59 20.38 -11.62
N ARG A 216 -13.74 20.37 -12.30
CA ARG A 216 -14.30 21.56 -12.95
C ARG A 216 -15.15 22.31 -11.94
#